data_AF-A0A839YL67-F1
#
_entry.id   AF-A0A839YL67-F1
#
_cell.length_a   1.000
_cell.length_b   1.000
_cell.length_c   1.000
_cell.angle_alpha   90.00
_cell.angle_beta   90.00
_cell.angle_gamma   90.00
#
_symmetry.space_group_name_H-M   'P 1'
#
loop_
_entity.id
_entity.type
_entity.pdbx_description
1 polymer ?
#
loop_
_entity_poly.entity_id
_entity_poly.type
_entity_poly.pdbx_seq_one_letter_code
_entity_poly.pdbx_strand_id
1 'polypeptide(L)'
;MAEHLVDAALRVPDGGRDAAYFIVSDRYVVWDWADDRCRDGVRALAALRPPEGFFAAPPLAPTPPGASIDTALRGKAGFDGFHYLFSGSRYVRFTTLPAVTFDPASISDASAWQLPFARVDASFNGALNRDDFCYFFSGPSYVRYSWSADRPDGGAKPISNMIGIPTAFAGGFDAGVDGGGSFADASYMFREDRYVRFDWVAGAAEPHGNPDQPVQGNWVGLAEMLAAAKATSIALTWLVSARGQVAAYLDALNGTGLPQPIVAAALATHFHAGPLDALTLTQVGANLAAIQTTLANEQTIRFRTDAEAVADGAVAIDSAYTWPLPVTTATRINVTGNFLRRSEDNRVLSVIHEAWHANDDLSASRTTHIPEWYVTAPVAALFGMVFQADDPRYATRYDLMSTADALHDPAAYATFARHLAFGADSRALP
;
A
#
# COMPACT_ATOMS: atom_id res chain seq x y z
N MET A 1 -16.70 -7.92 2.86
CA MET A 1 -15.57 -8.68 3.43
C MET A 1 -14.63 -7.66 4.03
N ALA A 2 -14.09 -7.91 5.22
CA ALA A 2 -13.10 -7.02 5.80
C ALA A 2 -11.84 -7.01 4.92
N GLU A 3 -11.14 -5.89 4.89
CA GLU A 3 -10.01 -5.67 4.00
C GLU A 3 -8.74 -6.29 4.59
N HIS A 4 -8.00 -7.03 3.78
CA HIS A 4 -6.65 -7.50 4.10
C HIS A 4 -5.65 -6.33 4.06
N LEU A 5 -5.15 -5.89 5.22
CA LEU A 5 -4.33 -4.67 5.33
C LEU A 5 -2.82 -4.90 5.21
N VAL A 6 -2.31 -6.04 5.69
CA VAL A 6 -0.87 -6.29 5.85
C VAL A 6 -0.54 -7.73 5.49
N ASP A 7 0.55 -7.92 4.72
CA ASP A 7 1.05 -9.24 4.33
C ASP A 7 2.14 -9.76 5.28
N ALA A 8 2.97 -8.87 5.82
CA ALA A 8 4.02 -9.21 6.76
C ALA A 8 4.42 -8.00 7.58
N ALA A 9 5.02 -8.24 8.74
CA ALA A 9 5.63 -7.19 9.54
C ALA A 9 6.95 -7.65 10.14
N LEU A 10 7.87 -6.71 10.37
CA LEU A 10 9.19 -6.99 10.91
C LEU A 10 9.65 -5.86 11.82
N ARG A 11 9.97 -6.18 13.07
CA ARG A 11 10.67 -5.24 13.94
C ARG A 11 12.12 -5.10 13.49
N VAL A 12 12.55 -3.86 13.26
CA VAL A 12 13.89 -3.52 12.77
C VAL A 12 14.42 -2.28 13.48
N PRO A 13 15.74 -2.19 13.70
CA PRO A 13 16.37 -0.89 13.94
C PRO A 13 16.37 -0.09 12.62
N ASP A 14 15.77 1.11 12.61
CA ASP A 14 15.76 2.04 11.46
C ASP A 14 16.34 3.39 11.87
N GLY A 15 17.54 3.72 11.37
CA GLY A 15 18.20 5.00 11.67
C GLY A 15 18.52 5.21 13.16
N GLY A 16 18.74 4.12 13.91
CA GLY A 16 18.97 4.17 15.36
C GLY A 16 17.69 4.28 16.20
N ARG A 17 16.51 4.27 15.57
CA ARG A 17 15.21 4.18 16.25
C ARG A 17 14.70 2.74 16.23
N ASP A 18 13.94 2.39 17.25
CA ASP A 18 13.19 1.13 17.31
C ASP A 18 11.95 1.29 16.43
N ALA A 19 11.87 0.52 15.35
CA ALA A 19 10.83 0.64 14.35
C ALA A 19 10.28 -0.74 13.95
N ALA A 20 9.20 -0.73 13.18
CA ALA A 20 8.75 -1.91 12.46
C ALA A 20 8.41 -1.57 11.02
N TYR A 21 8.75 -2.46 10.09
CA TYR A 21 8.29 -2.40 8.71
C TYR A 21 7.01 -3.20 8.60
N PHE A 22 5.95 -2.58 8.07
CA PHE A 22 4.71 -3.24 7.72
C PHE A 22 4.60 -3.30 6.20
N ILE A 23 4.53 -4.51 5.66
CA ILE A 23 4.65 -4.81 4.24
C ILE A 23 3.26 -5.14 3.68
N VAL A 24 2.95 -4.56 2.52
CA VAL A 24 1.76 -4.87 1.72
C VAL A 24 2.15 -4.86 0.24
N SER A 25 1.90 -5.97 -0.43
CA SER A 25 2.31 -6.22 -1.82
C SER A 25 3.81 -5.97 -2.02
N ASP A 26 4.17 -5.04 -2.89
CA ASP A 26 5.54 -4.64 -3.24
C ASP A 26 5.99 -3.38 -2.49
N ARG A 27 5.33 -3.01 -1.40
CA ARG A 27 5.61 -1.80 -0.63
C ARG A 27 5.60 -2.04 0.87
N TYR A 28 6.16 -1.09 1.61
CA TYR A 28 6.09 -1.08 3.05
C TYR A 28 6.00 0.34 3.63
N VAL A 29 5.49 0.41 4.85
CA VAL A 29 5.43 1.61 5.68
C VAL A 29 6.19 1.36 6.98
N VAL A 30 6.56 2.43 7.68
CA VAL A 30 7.38 2.33 8.89
C VAL A 30 6.57 2.78 10.10
N TRP A 31 6.43 1.89 11.07
CA TRP A 31 5.93 2.20 12.39
C TRP A 31 7.07 2.64 13.30
N ASP A 32 6.88 3.74 14.03
CA ASP A 32 7.81 4.21 15.06
C ASP A 32 7.26 3.86 16.44
N TRP A 33 7.98 3.00 17.17
CA TRP A 33 7.55 2.58 18.51
C TRP A 33 7.70 3.68 19.56
N ALA A 34 8.59 4.66 19.34
CA ALA A 34 8.79 5.76 20.28
C ALA A 34 7.71 6.85 20.11
N ASP A 35 7.34 7.12 18.85
CA ASP A 35 6.29 8.10 18.53
C ASP A 35 4.87 7.48 18.55
N ASP A 36 4.78 6.15 18.69
CA ASP A 36 3.54 5.36 18.67
C ASP A 36 2.64 5.67 17.46
N ARG A 37 3.29 5.80 16.30
CA ARG A 37 2.68 6.27 15.05
C ARG A 37 3.37 5.74 13.81
N CYS A 38 2.62 5.55 12.73
CA CYS A 38 3.17 5.34 11.41
C CYS A 38 3.89 6.62 10.92
N ARG A 39 5.14 6.47 10.48
CA ARG A 39 5.91 7.54 9.86
C ARG A 39 5.37 7.88 8.48
N ASP A 40 5.67 9.10 8.07
CA ASP A 40 5.46 9.57 6.71
C ASP A 40 6.24 8.71 5.71
N GLY A 41 5.64 8.52 4.53
CA GLY A 41 6.24 7.85 3.40
C GLY A 41 5.74 6.44 3.14
N VAL A 42 5.73 6.10 1.85
CA VAL A 42 5.38 4.79 1.31
C VAL A 42 6.59 4.30 0.51
N ARG A 43 7.27 3.27 1.00
CA ARG A 43 8.56 2.83 0.46
C ARG A 43 8.38 1.62 -0.45
N ALA A 44 9.18 1.54 -1.50
CA ALA A 44 9.17 0.37 -2.37
C ALA A 44 9.90 -0.78 -1.68
N LEU A 45 9.35 -1.99 -1.71
CA LEU A 45 10.01 -3.17 -1.14
C LEU A 45 11.33 -3.47 -1.86
N ALA A 46 11.43 -3.12 -3.15
CA ALA A 46 12.67 -3.16 -3.91
C ALA A 46 13.80 -2.31 -3.30
N ALA A 47 13.49 -1.30 -2.48
CA ALA A 47 14.50 -0.52 -1.76
C ALA A 47 15.24 -1.35 -0.70
N LEU A 48 14.64 -2.43 -0.19
CA LEU A 48 15.36 -3.41 0.63
C LEU A 48 16.40 -4.17 -0.21
N ARG A 49 16.20 -4.29 -1.52
CA ARG A 49 17.04 -5.04 -2.47
C ARG A 49 17.14 -6.54 -2.14
N PRO A 50 16.01 -7.26 -2.02
CA PRO A 50 16.06 -8.72 -1.95
C PRO A 50 16.78 -9.27 -3.20
N PRO A 51 17.54 -10.37 -3.09
CA PRO A 51 18.32 -10.87 -4.23
C PRO A 51 17.40 -11.35 -5.35
N GLU A 52 17.91 -11.28 -6.58
CA GLU A 52 17.21 -11.80 -7.76
C GLU A 52 16.84 -13.28 -7.56
N GLY A 53 15.62 -13.65 -7.96
CA GLY A 53 15.09 -15.01 -7.80
C GLY A 53 14.54 -15.34 -6.41
N PHE A 54 14.61 -14.41 -5.44
CA PHE A 54 13.90 -14.57 -4.16
C PHE A 54 12.39 -14.66 -4.39
N PHE A 55 11.83 -13.66 -5.08
CA PHE A 55 10.46 -13.72 -5.56
C PHE A 55 10.37 -14.70 -6.73
N ALA A 56 9.32 -15.52 -6.76
CA ALA A 56 9.09 -16.49 -7.83
C ALA A 56 8.78 -15.83 -9.20
N ALA A 57 8.43 -14.53 -9.21
CA ALA A 57 8.22 -13.73 -10.41
C ALA A 57 8.91 -12.35 -10.25
N PRO A 58 9.47 -11.76 -11.35
CA PRO A 58 10.08 -10.44 -11.30
C PRO A 58 9.05 -9.36 -10.93
N PRO A 59 9.42 -8.36 -10.10
CA PRO A 59 8.50 -7.37 -9.51
C PRO A 59 8.04 -6.26 -10.49
N LEU A 60 8.04 -6.50 -11.80
CA LEU A 60 7.80 -5.45 -12.82
C LEU A 60 6.39 -5.45 -13.43
N ALA A 61 5.48 -6.24 -12.88
CA ALA A 61 4.04 -6.21 -13.18
C ALA A 61 3.30 -6.17 -11.83
N PRO A 62 2.02 -5.72 -11.75
CA PRO A 62 1.25 -5.79 -10.52
C PRO A 62 1.36 -7.22 -10.01
N THR A 63 1.97 -7.36 -8.85
CA THR A 63 2.28 -8.66 -8.30
C THR A 63 0.96 -9.41 -8.17
N PRO A 64 0.76 -10.56 -8.84
CA PRO A 64 -0.39 -11.38 -8.54
C PRO A 64 -0.33 -11.75 -7.05
N PRO A 65 -1.48 -12.08 -6.41
CA PRO A 65 -1.47 -12.63 -5.06
C PRO A 65 -0.45 -13.80 -5.02
N GLY A 66 0.69 -13.62 -4.34
CA GLY A 66 1.76 -14.64 -4.28
C GLY A 66 3.22 -14.21 -4.57
N ALA A 67 3.51 -12.94 -4.88
CA ALA A 67 4.89 -12.40 -4.78
C ALA A 67 5.03 -11.30 -3.71
N SER A 68 4.22 -11.42 -2.65
CA SER A 68 4.38 -10.72 -1.39
C SER A 68 5.35 -11.48 -0.47
N ILE A 69 5.85 -10.78 0.54
CA ILE A 69 6.46 -11.43 1.70
C ILE A 69 5.31 -11.95 2.55
N ASP A 70 5.33 -13.24 2.86
CA ASP A 70 4.29 -13.89 3.65
C ASP A 70 4.53 -13.70 5.15
N THR A 71 5.78 -13.68 5.58
CA THR A 71 6.13 -13.29 6.94
C THR A 71 7.58 -12.85 7.04
N ALA A 72 7.92 -12.17 8.12
CA ALA A 72 9.27 -11.77 8.43
C ALA A 72 9.54 -11.94 9.92
N LEU A 73 10.78 -12.30 10.26
CA LEU A 73 11.17 -12.60 11.63
C LEU A 73 12.60 -12.13 11.92
N ARG A 74 12.82 -11.59 13.12
CA ARG A 74 14.17 -11.31 13.63
C ARG A 74 14.77 -12.58 14.26
N GLY A 75 16.02 -12.89 13.94
CA GLY A 75 16.80 -13.96 14.56
C GLY A 75 17.16 -13.67 16.03
N LYS A 76 17.26 -14.73 16.84
CA LYS A 76 17.68 -14.65 18.24
C LYS A 76 18.70 -15.74 18.59
N ALA A 77 19.21 -15.70 19.82
CA ALA A 77 20.27 -16.57 20.30
C ALA A 77 21.50 -16.53 19.36
N GLY A 78 21.95 -17.69 18.86
CA GLY A 78 23.07 -17.78 17.90
C GLY A 78 22.82 -17.11 16.55
N PHE A 79 21.59 -16.68 16.29
CA PHE A 79 21.16 -16.02 15.06
C PHE A 79 20.82 -14.53 15.26
N ASP A 80 21.15 -13.94 16.41
CA ASP A 80 20.95 -12.50 16.61
C ASP A 80 21.73 -11.69 15.57
N GLY A 81 21.15 -10.57 15.15
CA GLY A 81 21.64 -9.75 14.03
C GLY A 81 21.17 -10.18 12.65
N PHE A 82 20.65 -11.41 12.48
CA PHE A 82 19.96 -11.83 11.26
C PHE A 82 18.47 -11.52 11.32
N HIS A 83 17.88 -11.30 10.16
CA HIS A 83 16.45 -11.18 9.91
C HIS A 83 16.11 -12.09 8.74
N TYR A 84 14.87 -12.57 8.69
CA TYR A 84 14.43 -13.56 7.73
C TYR A 84 13.15 -13.08 7.05
N LEU A 85 13.07 -13.21 5.73
CA LEU A 85 11.85 -13.00 4.94
C LEU A 85 11.43 -14.32 4.35
N PHE A 86 10.14 -14.63 4.42
CA PHE A 86 9.54 -15.83 3.85
C PHE A 86 8.59 -15.43 2.72
N SER A 87 8.61 -16.18 1.62
CA SER A 87 7.69 -16.03 0.49
C SER A 87 7.48 -17.38 -0.17
N GLY A 88 6.25 -17.89 -0.12
CA GLY A 88 5.89 -19.24 -0.50
C GLY A 88 6.70 -20.28 0.29
N SER A 89 7.38 -21.17 -0.43
CA SER A 89 8.25 -22.19 0.13
C SER A 89 9.70 -21.73 0.31
N ARG A 90 10.01 -20.45 0.11
CA ARG A 90 11.38 -19.94 0.20
C ARG A 90 11.54 -18.99 1.36
N TYR A 91 12.77 -18.91 1.85
CA TYR A 91 13.19 -17.83 2.73
C TYR A 91 14.54 -17.27 2.29
N VAL A 92 14.84 -16.06 2.76
CA VAL A 92 16.17 -15.45 2.66
C VAL A 92 16.48 -14.76 3.98
N ARG A 93 17.76 -14.76 4.38
CA ARG A 93 18.23 -14.00 5.54
C ARG A 93 19.00 -12.75 5.13
N PHE A 94 18.97 -11.74 5.98
CA PHE A 94 19.70 -10.50 5.82
C PHE A 94 20.10 -9.90 7.17
N THR A 95 21.08 -9.00 7.17
CA THR A 95 21.42 -8.16 8.33
C THR A 95 20.93 -6.74 8.10
N THR A 96 20.63 -5.98 9.15
CA THR A 96 20.18 -4.58 9.05
C THR A 96 21.27 -3.56 9.39
N LEU A 97 22.40 -4.01 9.94
CA LEU A 97 23.51 -3.16 10.38
C LEU A 97 24.84 -3.61 9.75
N PRO A 98 25.69 -2.66 9.30
CA PRO A 98 25.48 -1.21 9.26
C PRO A 98 24.49 -0.75 8.17
N ALA A 99 24.11 -1.64 7.28
CA ALA A 99 23.08 -1.44 6.26
C ALA A 99 22.41 -2.79 5.94
N VAL A 100 21.25 -2.74 5.30
CA VAL A 100 20.54 -3.95 4.82
C VAL A 100 21.45 -4.73 3.87
N THR A 101 21.85 -5.94 4.27
CA THR A 101 22.71 -6.82 3.48
C THR A 101 22.11 -8.21 3.45
N PHE A 102 21.61 -8.63 2.28
CA PHE A 102 21.12 -9.99 2.08
C PHE A 102 22.28 -10.96 1.93
N ASP A 103 22.07 -12.19 2.41
CA ASP A 103 22.94 -13.33 2.11
C ASP A 103 22.31 -14.13 0.96
N PRO A 104 22.76 -13.98 -0.30
CA PRO A 104 22.14 -14.67 -1.42
C PRO A 104 22.27 -16.20 -1.33
N ALA A 105 23.30 -16.71 -0.64
CA ALA A 105 23.47 -18.13 -0.41
C ALA A 105 22.43 -18.71 0.57
N SER A 106 21.68 -17.84 1.26
CA SER A 106 20.58 -18.22 2.14
C SER A 106 19.23 -18.32 1.44
N ILE A 107 19.12 -18.02 0.14
CA ILE A 107 17.91 -18.35 -0.61
C ILE A 107 17.78 -19.87 -0.57
N SER A 108 16.84 -20.34 0.23
CA SER A 108 16.71 -21.74 0.57
C SER A 108 15.25 -22.09 0.74
N ASP A 109 14.97 -23.37 0.64
CA ASP A 109 13.63 -23.89 0.93
C ASP A 109 13.34 -23.70 2.43
N ALA A 110 12.13 -23.23 2.73
CA ALA A 110 11.62 -23.10 4.10
C ALA A 110 11.62 -24.45 4.84
N SER A 111 11.70 -25.57 4.14
CA SER A 111 11.93 -26.91 4.72
C SER A 111 13.20 -27.00 5.56
N ALA A 112 14.20 -26.11 5.37
CA ALA A 112 15.39 -26.03 6.21
C ALA A 112 15.06 -25.76 7.69
N TRP A 113 13.94 -25.06 7.94
CA TRP A 113 13.40 -24.81 9.29
C TRP A 113 12.68 -26.03 9.88
N GLN A 114 12.57 -27.12 9.12
CA GLN A 114 11.92 -28.37 9.54
C GLN A 114 10.47 -28.17 10.01
N LEU A 115 9.81 -27.10 9.54
CA LEU A 115 8.45 -26.79 9.91
C LEU A 115 7.50 -27.84 9.31
N PRO A 116 6.39 -28.17 10.00
CA PRO A 116 5.38 -29.08 9.47
C PRO A 116 4.47 -28.43 8.41
N PHE A 117 4.84 -27.24 7.92
CA PHE A 117 4.05 -26.42 7.00
C PHE A 117 4.79 -26.22 5.68
N ALA A 118 4.05 -26.18 4.58
CA ALA A 118 4.61 -25.84 3.26
C ALA A 118 4.76 -24.33 3.04
N ARG A 119 4.03 -23.52 3.81
CA ARG A 119 4.04 -22.05 3.81
C ARG A 119 3.85 -21.55 5.24
N VAL A 120 4.42 -20.40 5.54
CA VAL A 120 4.23 -19.68 6.80
C VAL A 120 3.46 -18.41 6.51
N ASP A 121 2.37 -18.18 7.23
CA ASP A 121 1.47 -17.03 7.05
C ASP A 121 1.83 -15.87 7.98
N ALA A 122 2.35 -16.17 9.17
CA ALA A 122 2.78 -15.15 10.13
C ALA A 122 3.82 -15.73 11.08
N SER A 123 4.57 -14.84 11.75
CA SER A 123 5.53 -15.22 12.79
C SER A 123 5.81 -14.07 13.75
N PHE A 124 6.26 -14.41 14.96
CA PHE A 124 6.83 -13.48 15.94
C PHE A 124 7.76 -14.21 16.91
N ASN A 125 8.60 -13.46 17.61
CA ASN A 125 9.47 -13.98 18.65
C ASN A 125 8.82 -14.00 20.03
N GLY A 126 9.20 -15.00 20.81
CA GLY A 126 8.96 -15.03 22.24
C GLY A 126 9.73 -13.95 22.99
N ALA A 127 9.21 -13.51 24.13
CA ALA A 127 9.89 -12.64 25.08
C ALA A 127 9.87 -13.24 26.50
N LEU A 128 10.57 -12.57 27.43
CA LEU A 128 10.69 -12.98 28.83
C LEU A 128 11.16 -14.44 28.97
N ASN A 129 10.41 -15.29 29.66
CA ASN A 129 10.74 -16.70 29.86
C ASN A 129 10.61 -17.57 28.58
N ARG A 130 10.21 -16.97 27.46
CA ARG A 130 10.17 -17.58 26.12
C ARG A 130 11.10 -16.91 25.12
N ASP A 131 12.11 -16.17 25.59
CA ASP A 131 13.04 -15.42 24.74
C ASP A 131 13.78 -16.30 23.69
N ASP A 132 14.02 -17.57 24.00
CA ASP A 132 14.66 -18.56 23.10
C ASP A 132 13.72 -19.11 22.01
N PHE A 133 12.44 -18.74 22.01
CA PHE A 133 11.47 -19.30 21.08
C PHE A 133 10.99 -18.28 20.06
N CYS A 134 10.55 -18.76 18.91
CA CYS A 134 9.64 -18.05 18.02
C CYS A 134 8.45 -18.93 17.66
N TYR A 135 7.42 -18.32 17.07
CA TYR A 135 6.16 -18.97 16.73
C TYR A 135 5.90 -18.75 15.25
N PHE A 136 5.63 -19.84 14.53
CA PHE A 136 5.26 -19.85 13.12
C PHE A 136 3.80 -20.28 12.97
N PHE A 137 3.05 -19.57 12.14
CA PHE A 137 1.62 -19.80 11.93
C PHE A 137 1.35 -20.20 10.49
N SER A 138 0.41 -21.14 10.29
CA SER A 138 -0.07 -21.56 8.98
C SER A 138 -1.51 -22.05 9.09
N GLY A 139 -2.43 -21.36 8.43
CA GLY A 139 -3.88 -21.53 8.57
C GLY A 139 -4.28 -21.56 10.05
N PRO A 140 -5.07 -22.56 10.51
CA PRO A 140 -5.53 -22.63 11.89
C PRO A 140 -4.48 -23.21 12.87
N SER A 141 -3.23 -23.40 12.45
CA SER A 141 -2.19 -24.07 13.24
C SER A 141 -0.98 -23.18 13.49
N TYR A 142 -0.27 -23.46 14.58
CA TYR A 142 1.01 -22.85 14.90
C TYR A 142 2.02 -23.90 15.38
N VAL A 143 3.31 -23.61 15.23
CA VAL A 143 4.40 -24.38 15.81
C VAL A 143 5.36 -23.43 16.53
N ARG A 144 5.89 -23.90 17.67
CA ARG A 144 6.96 -23.20 18.38
C ARG A 144 8.29 -23.70 17.86
N TYR A 145 9.26 -22.81 17.67
CA TYR A 145 10.61 -23.12 17.24
C TYR A 145 11.60 -22.64 18.29
N SER A 146 12.59 -23.47 18.64
CA SER A 146 13.66 -23.09 19.57
C SER A 146 14.86 -22.61 18.78
N TRP A 147 15.27 -21.37 19.03
CA TRP A 147 16.47 -20.78 18.41
C TRP A 147 17.73 -21.51 18.86
N SER A 148 17.88 -21.85 20.14
CA SER A 148 19.05 -22.57 20.64
C SER A 148 19.17 -24.00 20.10
N ALA A 149 18.06 -24.70 19.92
CA ALA A 149 18.05 -26.07 19.39
C ALA A 149 17.99 -26.13 17.86
N ASP A 150 17.77 -24.98 17.21
CA ASP A 150 17.63 -24.82 15.76
C ASP A 150 16.64 -25.82 15.12
N ARG A 151 15.47 -25.97 15.76
CA ARG A 151 14.39 -26.87 15.31
C ARG A 151 13.04 -26.57 15.97
N PRO A 152 11.93 -27.09 15.43
CA PRO A 152 10.63 -27.06 16.10
C PRO A 152 10.66 -27.71 17.49
N ASP A 153 10.02 -27.06 18.45
CA ASP A 153 9.77 -27.56 19.81
C ASP A 153 8.38 -28.19 19.88
N GLY A 154 8.31 -29.43 19.39
CA GLY A 154 7.08 -30.22 19.29
C GLY A 154 6.40 -30.10 17.91
N GLY A 155 5.20 -30.68 17.82
CA GLY A 155 4.39 -30.65 16.59
C GLY A 155 3.49 -29.41 16.49
N ALA A 156 2.84 -29.27 15.34
CA ALA A 156 1.82 -28.24 15.11
C ALA A 156 0.66 -28.37 16.12
N LYS A 157 0.19 -27.23 16.62
CA LYS A 157 -0.94 -27.11 17.56
C LYS A 157 -2.00 -26.19 16.96
N PRO A 158 -3.30 -26.41 17.26
CA PRO A 158 -4.35 -25.46 16.89
C PRO A 158 -4.14 -24.09 17.52
N ILE A 159 -4.35 -23.01 16.75
CA ILE A 159 -4.32 -21.62 17.26
C ILE A 159 -5.37 -21.43 18.36
N SER A 160 -6.50 -22.12 18.27
CA SER A 160 -7.55 -22.12 19.31
C SER A 160 -7.09 -22.62 20.68
N ASN A 161 -5.93 -23.28 20.78
CA ASN A 161 -5.34 -23.66 22.06
C ASN A 161 -4.55 -22.53 22.74
N MET A 162 -4.24 -21.45 22.02
CA MET A 162 -3.57 -20.30 22.63
C MET A 162 -4.55 -19.56 23.56
N ILE A 163 -4.04 -19.11 24.70
CA ILE A 163 -4.85 -18.51 25.75
C ILE A 163 -5.38 -17.15 25.27
N GLY A 164 -6.68 -16.92 25.38
CA GLY A 164 -7.30 -15.61 25.11
C GLY A 164 -7.49 -15.27 23.63
N ILE A 165 -7.32 -16.23 22.70
CA ILE A 165 -7.55 -15.97 21.27
C ILE A 165 -9.03 -15.76 20.96
N PRO A 166 -9.39 -14.63 20.34
CA PRO A 166 -10.74 -14.44 19.80
C PRO A 166 -11.06 -15.43 18.69
N THR A 167 -12.30 -15.91 18.63
CA THR A 167 -12.73 -16.91 17.62
C THR A 167 -12.46 -16.48 16.19
N ALA A 168 -12.53 -15.18 15.89
CA ALA A 168 -12.23 -14.62 14.57
C ALA A 168 -10.79 -14.89 14.09
N PHE A 169 -9.85 -15.10 15.01
CA PHE A 169 -8.43 -15.36 14.72
C PHE A 169 -8.07 -16.86 14.75
N ALA A 170 -9.00 -17.73 15.13
CA ALA A 170 -8.74 -19.18 15.20
C ALA A 170 -8.41 -19.82 13.84
N GLY A 171 -8.77 -19.15 12.73
CA GLY A 171 -8.48 -19.61 11.38
C GLY A 171 -7.10 -19.23 10.84
N GLY A 172 -6.31 -18.44 11.57
CA GLY A 172 -5.01 -17.94 11.12
C GLY A 172 -4.84 -16.43 11.26
N PHE A 173 -3.65 -15.98 10.86
CA PHE A 173 -3.20 -14.60 10.92
C PHE A 173 -2.56 -14.20 9.59
N ASP A 174 -2.62 -12.92 9.26
CA ASP A 174 -2.04 -12.35 8.04
C ASP A 174 -0.63 -11.83 8.28
N ALA A 175 -0.33 -11.33 9.48
CA ALA A 175 1.01 -10.86 9.84
C ALA A 175 1.24 -10.92 11.36
N GLY A 176 2.51 -10.91 11.77
CA GLY A 176 2.94 -10.82 13.15
C GLY A 176 4.13 -9.88 13.31
N VAL A 177 4.21 -9.18 14.45
CA VAL A 177 5.34 -8.30 14.77
C VAL A 177 5.64 -8.29 16.26
N ASP A 178 6.93 -8.22 16.57
CA ASP A 178 7.41 -8.01 17.94
C ASP A 178 7.27 -6.54 18.32
N GLY A 179 6.82 -6.25 19.55
CA GLY A 179 6.78 -4.91 20.09
C GLY A 179 8.18 -4.31 20.30
N GLY A 180 8.26 -2.99 20.20
CA GLY A 180 9.47 -2.21 20.47
C GLY A 180 9.31 -1.22 21.63
N GLY A 181 10.42 -0.70 22.15
CA GLY A 181 10.42 0.30 23.23
C GLY A 181 9.65 -0.17 24.48
N SER A 182 8.68 0.63 24.92
CA SER A 182 7.80 0.30 26.05
C SER A 182 6.85 -0.88 25.79
N PHE A 183 6.81 -1.39 24.56
CA PHE A 183 5.98 -2.51 24.13
C PHE A 183 6.79 -3.80 23.94
N ALA A 184 8.06 -3.85 24.34
CA ALA A 184 8.94 -5.00 24.11
C ALA A 184 8.45 -6.34 24.72
N ASP A 185 7.57 -6.27 25.73
CA ASP A 185 6.92 -7.44 26.35
C ASP A 185 5.58 -7.80 25.66
N ALA A 186 5.34 -7.29 24.45
CA ALA A 186 4.17 -7.62 23.64
C ALA A 186 4.57 -8.08 22.23
N SER A 187 3.71 -8.91 21.65
CA SER A 187 3.71 -9.23 20.22
C SER A 187 2.32 -8.95 19.66
N TYR A 188 2.23 -8.59 18.39
CA TYR A 188 0.96 -8.19 17.78
C TYR A 188 0.70 -9.02 16.53
N MET A 189 -0.50 -9.55 16.44
CA MET A 189 -0.93 -10.37 15.31
C MET A 189 -2.10 -9.72 14.60
N PHE A 190 -2.02 -9.66 13.28
CA PHE A 190 -2.98 -8.96 12.43
C PHE A 190 -3.79 -9.96 11.62
N ARG A 191 -5.05 -9.61 11.41
CA ARG A 191 -5.93 -10.30 10.48
C ARG A 191 -6.95 -9.30 9.96
N GLU A 192 -7.06 -9.20 8.65
CA GLU A 192 -7.93 -8.23 7.97
C GLU A 192 -7.67 -6.81 8.54
N ASP A 193 -8.70 -6.15 9.07
CA ASP A 193 -8.64 -4.81 9.63
C ASP A 193 -8.50 -4.80 11.17
N ARG A 194 -8.18 -5.95 11.78
CA ARG A 194 -8.09 -6.12 13.23
C ARG A 194 -6.75 -6.70 13.67
N TYR A 195 -6.45 -6.55 14.95
CA TYR A 195 -5.29 -7.16 15.57
C TYR A 195 -5.58 -7.70 16.97
N VAL A 196 -4.75 -8.64 17.39
CA VAL A 196 -4.66 -9.18 18.75
C VAL A 196 -3.30 -8.83 19.31
N ARG A 197 -3.27 -8.21 20.50
CA ARG A 197 -2.05 -8.03 21.29
C ARG A 197 -1.86 -9.25 22.18
N PHE A 198 -0.69 -9.87 22.07
CA PHE A 198 -0.20 -10.88 22.98
C PHE A 198 0.68 -10.24 24.04
N ASP A 199 0.38 -10.50 25.30
CA ASP A 199 1.20 -10.09 26.42
C ASP A 199 2.08 -11.26 26.88
N TRP A 200 3.39 -11.01 26.97
CA TRP A 200 4.32 -11.92 27.61
C TRP A 200 4.22 -11.72 29.12
N VAL A 201 3.84 -12.78 29.84
CA VAL A 201 3.61 -12.73 31.29
C VAL A 201 4.73 -13.49 32.01
N ALA A 202 5.41 -12.82 32.93
CA ALA A 202 6.46 -13.43 33.73
C ALA A 202 5.92 -14.66 34.49
N GLY A 203 6.56 -15.82 34.28
CA GLY A 203 6.18 -17.09 34.91
C GLY A 203 5.05 -17.86 34.22
N ALA A 204 4.43 -17.31 33.17
CA ALA A 204 3.45 -18.03 32.36
C ALA A 204 4.13 -18.86 31.26
N ALA A 205 3.59 -20.03 30.95
CA ALA A 205 4.19 -20.91 29.94
C ALA A 205 3.96 -20.43 28.49
N GLU A 206 2.91 -19.67 28.20
CA GLU A 206 2.54 -19.23 26.85
C GLU A 206 2.06 -17.76 26.91
N PRO A 207 2.13 -17.00 25.81
CA PRO A 207 1.62 -15.63 25.81
C PRO A 207 0.09 -15.61 25.91
N HIS A 208 -0.46 -14.52 26.44
CA HIS A 208 -1.92 -14.35 26.57
C HIS A 208 -2.42 -13.37 25.53
N GLY A 209 -3.35 -13.81 24.68
CA GLY A 209 -4.07 -12.95 23.74
C GLY A 209 -5.08 -12.07 24.46
N ASN A 210 -5.14 -10.80 24.06
CA ASN A 210 -6.17 -9.86 24.46
C ASN A 210 -7.37 -9.91 23.48
N PRO A 211 -8.54 -9.34 23.85
CA PRO A 211 -9.61 -9.10 22.89
C PRO A 211 -9.12 -8.34 21.67
N ASP A 212 -9.65 -8.68 20.50
CA ASP A 212 -9.26 -8.06 19.24
C ASP A 212 -9.74 -6.61 19.13
N GLN A 213 -8.89 -5.77 18.55
CA GLN A 213 -9.14 -4.34 18.36
C GLN A 213 -9.00 -3.97 16.87
N PRO A 214 -9.70 -2.94 16.38
CA PRO A 214 -9.46 -2.44 15.03
C PRO A 214 -8.05 -1.88 14.91
N VAL A 215 -7.40 -2.08 13.76
CA VAL A 215 -6.10 -1.46 13.47
C VAL A 215 -6.27 0.06 13.37
N GLN A 216 -7.28 0.51 12.62
CA GLN A 216 -7.59 1.93 12.51
C GLN A 216 -7.89 2.54 13.89
N GLY A 217 -7.24 3.66 14.19
CA GLY A 217 -7.39 4.40 15.45
C GLY A 217 -6.52 3.90 16.60
N ASN A 218 -6.17 2.61 16.66
CA ASN A 218 -5.23 2.09 17.66
C ASN A 218 -3.78 2.11 17.17
N TRP A 219 -3.56 1.95 15.86
CA TRP A 219 -2.26 2.10 15.22
C TRP A 219 -2.29 3.36 14.36
N VAL A 220 -2.01 4.51 14.98
CA VAL A 220 -2.21 5.83 14.37
C VAL A 220 -1.53 5.95 13.00
N GLY A 221 -2.34 6.05 11.95
CA GLY A 221 -1.92 6.17 10.56
C GLY A 221 -1.50 4.88 9.87
N LEU A 222 -1.41 3.74 10.57
CA LEU A 222 -0.92 2.50 9.97
C LEU A 222 -1.86 1.97 8.89
N ALA A 223 -3.15 1.85 9.19
CA ALA A 223 -4.13 1.29 8.27
C ALA A 223 -4.28 2.18 7.02
N GLU A 224 -4.30 3.50 7.21
CA GLU A 224 -4.38 4.49 6.13
C GLU A 224 -3.14 4.45 5.23
N MET A 225 -1.94 4.36 5.82
CA MET A 225 -0.69 4.32 5.07
C MET A 225 -0.50 2.98 4.33
N LEU A 226 -0.96 1.86 4.90
CA LEU A 226 -0.97 0.56 4.20
C LEU A 226 -1.94 0.57 3.02
N ALA A 227 -3.15 1.11 3.20
CA ALA A 227 -4.08 1.31 2.10
C ALA A 227 -3.51 2.24 1.01
N ALA A 228 -2.82 3.31 1.41
CA ALA A 228 -2.16 4.22 0.47
C ALA A 228 -0.99 3.52 -0.25
N ALA A 229 -0.24 2.66 0.44
CA ALA A 229 0.80 1.84 -0.17
C ALA A 229 0.23 0.95 -1.26
N LYS A 230 -0.79 0.15 -0.94
CA LYS A 230 -1.48 -0.71 -1.93
C LYS A 230 -2.03 0.09 -3.11
N ALA A 231 -2.70 1.21 -2.84
CA ALA A 231 -3.23 2.10 -3.88
C ALA A 231 -2.11 2.65 -4.78
N THR A 232 -0.95 2.98 -4.22
CA THR A 232 0.21 3.50 -4.97
C THR A 232 0.79 2.43 -5.90
N SER A 233 0.86 1.17 -5.48
CA SER A 233 1.32 0.06 -6.33
C SER A 233 0.41 -0.15 -7.55
N ILE A 234 -0.90 -0.14 -7.33
CA ILE A 234 -1.88 -0.27 -8.40
C ILE A 234 -1.83 0.98 -9.31
N ALA A 235 -1.73 2.18 -8.74
CA ALA A 235 -1.61 3.42 -9.49
C ALA A 235 -0.39 3.43 -10.42
N LEU A 236 0.79 3.02 -9.92
CA LEU A 236 1.98 2.92 -10.76
C LEU A 236 1.80 1.93 -11.91
N THR A 237 1.12 0.82 -11.67
CA THR A 237 0.78 -0.15 -12.74
C THR A 237 -0.09 0.51 -13.81
N TRP A 238 -1.16 1.20 -13.42
CA TRP A 238 -2.04 1.89 -14.34
C TRP A 238 -1.31 2.96 -15.14
N LEU A 239 -0.44 3.75 -14.48
CA LEU A 239 0.35 4.80 -15.12
C LEU A 239 1.36 4.24 -16.12
N VAL A 240 2.07 3.16 -15.79
CA VAL A 240 3.00 2.49 -16.72
C VAL A 240 2.26 1.97 -17.95
N SER A 241 1.11 1.29 -17.75
CA SER A 241 0.26 0.83 -18.84
C SER A 241 -0.24 1.98 -19.71
N ALA A 242 -0.81 3.02 -19.10
CA ALA A 242 -1.34 4.20 -19.79
C ALA A 242 -0.27 4.90 -20.62
N ARG A 243 0.93 5.10 -20.07
CA ARG A 243 2.06 5.69 -20.80
C ARG A 243 2.49 4.85 -22.00
N GLY A 244 2.58 3.53 -21.82
CA GLY A 244 2.89 2.61 -22.93
C GLY A 244 1.86 2.68 -24.05
N GLN A 245 0.57 2.73 -23.69
CA GLN A 245 -0.53 2.86 -24.66
C GLN A 245 -0.53 4.22 -25.37
N VAL A 246 -0.27 5.31 -24.65
CA VAL A 246 -0.13 6.67 -25.23
C VAL A 246 1.03 6.74 -26.21
N ALA A 247 2.19 6.17 -25.85
CA ALA A 247 3.36 6.12 -26.73
C ALA A 247 3.08 5.31 -28.00
N ALA A 248 2.50 4.11 -27.86
CA ALA A 248 2.15 3.28 -29.01
C ALA A 248 1.11 3.95 -29.93
N TYR A 249 0.18 4.72 -29.36
CA TYR A 249 -0.79 5.48 -30.15
C TYR A 249 -0.13 6.64 -30.88
N LEU A 250 0.82 7.35 -30.26
CA LEU A 250 1.61 8.40 -30.92
C LEU A 250 2.43 7.82 -32.07
N ASP A 251 3.06 6.66 -31.89
CA ASP A 251 3.79 5.96 -32.95
C ASP A 251 2.83 5.60 -34.10
N ALA A 252 1.62 5.11 -33.81
CA ALA A 252 0.62 4.79 -34.83
C ALA A 252 0.19 6.02 -35.63
N LEU A 253 0.03 7.19 -34.99
CA LEU A 253 -0.27 8.45 -35.69
C LEU A 253 0.87 8.90 -36.62
N ASN A 254 2.11 8.55 -36.29
CA ASN A 254 3.29 8.80 -37.11
C ASN A 254 3.49 7.75 -38.23
N GLY A 255 2.52 6.85 -38.44
CA GLY A 255 2.58 5.79 -39.44
C GLY A 255 3.40 4.57 -39.01
N THR A 256 3.79 4.49 -37.74
CA THR A 256 4.56 3.38 -37.16
C THR A 256 3.75 2.69 -36.06
N GLY A 257 2.77 1.85 -36.38
CA GLY A 257 2.01 1.12 -35.35
C GLY A 257 0.59 0.74 -35.76
N LEU A 258 -0.18 0.22 -34.81
CA LEU A 258 -1.59 -0.10 -34.99
C LEU A 258 -2.47 0.92 -34.26
N PRO A 259 -3.59 1.38 -34.85
CA PRO A 259 -4.55 2.24 -34.16
C PRO A 259 -5.02 1.58 -32.86
N GLN A 260 -5.12 2.38 -31.78
CA GLN A 260 -5.67 1.95 -30.49
C GLN A 260 -7.01 2.66 -30.25
N PRO A 261 -8.16 2.06 -30.65
CA PRO A 261 -9.47 2.68 -30.48
C PRO A 261 -9.77 3.07 -29.04
N ILE A 262 -9.25 2.29 -28.07
CA ILE A 262 -9.42 2.57 -26.65
C ILE A 262 -8.72 3.85 -26.20
N VAL A 263 -7.50 4.11 -26.70
CA VAL A 263 -6.76 5.34 -26.38
C VAL A 263 -7.46 6.55 -26.99
N ALA A 264 -7.93 6.43 -28.23
CA ALA A 264 -8.72 7.47 -28.88
C ALA A 264 -10.01 7.80 -28.10
N ALA A 265 -10.73 6.76 -27.65
CA ALA A 265 -11.94 6.93 -26.85
C ALA A 265 -11.65 7.58 -25.49
N ALA A 266 -10.60 7.14 -24.80
CA ALA A 266 -10.20 7.70 -23.51
C ALA A 266 -9.77 9.18 -23.63
N LEU A 267 -9.02 9.56 -24.68
CA LEU A 267 -8.65 10.96 -24.96
C LEU A 267 -9.85 11.84 -25.21
N ALA A 268 -10.78 11.39 -26.06
CA ALA A 268 -12.00 12.13 -26.34
C ALA A 268 -12.86 12.31 -25.07
N THR A 269 -12.85 11.30 -24.19
CA THR A 269 -13.67 11.27 -22.98
C THR A 269 -13.13 12.17 -21.87
N HIS A 270 -11.81 12.12 -21.62
CA HIS A 270 -11.19 12.72 -20.43
C HIS A 270 -10.39 13.99 -20.73
N PHE A 271 -9.93 14.17 -21.98
CA PHE A 271 -9.19 15.36 -22.41
C PHE A 271 -9.94 16.16 -23.49
N HIS A 272 -11.14 15.71 -23.89
CA HIS A 272 -11.95 16.33 -24.95
C HIS A 272 -11.18 16.55 -26.26
N ALA A 273 -10.15 15.73 -26.47
CA ALA A 273 -9.21 15.87 -27.57
C ALA A 273 -9.59 14.93 -28.73
N GLY A 274 -9.42 15.42 -29.95
CA GLY A 274 -9.59 14.59 -31.14
C GLY A 274 -8.51 13.52 -31.26
N PRO A 275 -8.77 12.41 -31.97
CA PRO A 275 -7.84 11.28 -32.11
C PRO A 275 -6.51 11.62 -32.81
N LEU A 276 -6.41 12.80 -33.44
CA LEU A 276 -5.23 13.22 -34.22
C LEU A 276 -4.42 14.33 -33.54
N ASP A 277 -4.70 14.65 -32.28
CA ASP A 277 -4.00 15.73 -31.57
C ASP A 277 -2.68 15.24 -30.93
N ALA A 278 -1.62 15.20 -31.75
CA ALA A 278 -0.29 14.78 -31.34
C ALA A 278 0.34 15.66 -30.25
N LEU A 279 0.00 16.95 -30.20
CA LEU A 279 0.51 17.87 -29.18
C LEU A 279 -0.09 17.54 -27.82
N THR A 280 -1.42 17.41 -27.76
CA THR A 280 -2.13 17.01 -26.54
C THR A 280 -1.66 15.64 -26.06
N LEU A 281 -1.49 14.68 -26.97
CA LEU A 281 -0.93 13.36 -26.63
C LEU A 281 0.46 13.41 -26.00
N THR A 282 1.35 14.23 -26.57
CA THR A 282 2.70 14.43 -26.04
C THR A 282 2.63 15.03 -24.64
N GLN A 283 1.76 16.02 -24.42
CA GLN A 283 1.56 16.64 -23.10
C GLN A 283 0.97 15.65 -22.08
N VAL A 284 -0.05 14.88 -22.46
CA VAL A 284 -0.64 13.84 -21.60
C VAL A 284 0.42 12.81 -21.21
N GLY A 285 1.23 12.34 -22.16
CA GLY A 285 2.33 11.41 -21.89
C GLY A 285 3.37 11.97 -20.91
N ALA A 286 3.72 13.26 -21.04
CA ALA A 286 4.64 13.95 -20.13
C ALA A 286 4.04 14.09 -18.72
N ASN A 287 2.77 14.48 -18.62
CA ASN A 287 2.08 14.66 -17.33
C ASN A 287 1.90 13.32 -16.60
N LEU A 288 1.55 12.24 -17.29
CA LEU A 288 1.52 10.89 -16.71
C LEU A 288 2.91 10.46 -16.17
N ALA A 289 3.99 10.82 -16.86
CA ALA A 289 5.34 10.54 -16.39
C ALA A 289 5.70 11.34 -15.13
N ALA A 290 5.25 12.59 -15.02
CA ALA A 290 5.41 13.42 -13.83
C ALA A 290 4.67 12.84 -12.62
N ILE A 291 3.39 12.46 -12.80
CA ILE A 291 2.58 11.78 -11.77
C ILE A 291 3.27 10.49 -11.31
N GLN A 292 3.73 9.66 -12.25
CA GLN A 292 4.45 8.43 -11.93
C GLN A 292 5.71 8.71 -11.09
N THR A 293 6.47 9.76 -11.44
CA THR A 293 7.67 10.18 -10.70
C THR A 293 7.31 10.61 -9.27
N THR A 294 6.24 11.37 -9.10
CA THR A 294 5.74 11.81 -7.79
C THR A 294 5.33 10.62 -6.90
N LEU A 295 4.62 9.63 -7.45
CA LEU A 295 4.20 8.44 -6.71
C LEU A 295 5.34 7.42 -6.48
N ALA A 296 6.40 7.48 -7.27
CA ALA A 296 7.61 6.69 -7.05
C ALA A 296 8.49 7.28 -5.93
N ASN A 297 8.32 8.57 -5.58
CA ASN A 297 9.04 9.19 -4.47
C ASN A 297 8.45 8.72 -3.13
N GLU A 298 9.28 8.04 -2.35
CA GLU A 298 8.88 7.39 -1.10
C GLU A 298 8.42 8.35 -0.01
N GLN A 299 8.74 9.64 -0.11
CA GLN A 299 8.42 10.65 0.89
C GLN A 299 7.17 11.47 0.55
N THR A 300 6.52 11.19 -0.59
CA THR A 300 5.41 12.01 -1.11
C THR A 300 4.14 11.88 -0.26
N ILE A 301 3.82 10.68 0.20
CA ILE A 301 2.56 10.38 0.90
C ILE A 301 2.78 10.41 2.41
N ARG A 302 1.87 11.04 3.16
CA ARG A 302 1.87 11.04 4.62
C ARG A 302 0.47 10.97 5.21
N PHE A 303 0.38 10.51 6.46
CA PHE A 303 -0.88 10.47 7.19
C PHE A 303 -1.09 11.73 8.03
N ARG A 304 -2.32 12.24 7.99
CA ARG A 304 -2.79 13.36 8.82
C ARG A 304 -4.01 12.90 9.62
N THR A 305 -3.96 13.07 10.94
CA THR A 305 -5.15 12.99 11.78
C THR A 305 -6.16 14.06 11.39
N ASP A 306 -7.41 13.90 11.80
CA ASP A 306 -8.45 14.91 11.56
C ASP A 306 -8.04 16.30 12.07
N ALA A 307 -7.41 16.38 13.24
CA ALA A 307 -6.93 17.64 13.80
C ALA A 307 -5.81 18.27 12.96
N GLU A 308 -4.89 17.45 12.46
CA GLU A 308 -3.82 17.88 11.57
C GLU A 308 -4.33 18.31 10.19
N ALA A 309 -5.33 17.62 9.66
CA ALA A 309 -5.96 17.97 8.38
C ALA A 309 -6.72 19.29 8.47
N VAL A 310 -7.45 19.51 9.57
CA VAL A 310 -8.09 20.81 9.85
C VAL A 310 -7.04 21.91 9.99
N ALA A 311 -5.90 21.63 10.62
CA ALA A 311 -4.80 22.60 10.74
C ALA A 311 -4.15 22.94 9.38
N ASP A 312 -4.18 22.01 8.43
CA ASP A 312 -3.77 22.23 7.03
C ASP A 312 -4.84 23.00 6.23
N GLY A 313 -6.03 23.24 6.79
CA GLY A 313 -7.14 23.92 6.13
C GLY A 313 -8.08 23.00 5.34
N ALA A 314 -7.99 21.68 5.49
CA ALA A 314 -8.90 20.72 4.85
C ALA A 314 -10.31 20.82 5.48
N VAL A 315 -11.25 21.41 4.75
CA VAL A 315 -12.65 21.56 5.18
C VAL A 315 -13.42 20.30 4.77
N ALA A 316 -14.12 19.67 5.71
CA ALA A 316 -14.90 18.42 5.53
C ALA A 316 -14.09 17.11 5.41
N ILE A 317 -12.88 17.07 5.99
CA ILE A 317 -11.98 15.89 6.11
C ILE A 317 -12.01 15.02 4.84
N ASP A 318 -11.38 15.53 3.79
CA ASP A 318 -11.17 14.76 2.58
C ASP A 318 -10.39 13.48 2.88
N SER A 319 -10.68 12.41 2.14
CA SER A 319 -9.93 11.14 2.23
C SER A 319 -8.45 11.33 1.89
N ALA A 320 -8.16 12.21 0.94
CA ALA A 320 -6.80 12.59 0.55
C ALA A 320 -6.83 14.03 0.04
N TYR A 321 -5.71 14.75 0.20
CA TYR A 321 -5.55 16.13 -0.30
C TYR A 321 -4.07 16.50 -0.43
N THR A 322 -3.76 17.46 -1.29
CA THR A 322 -2.41 17.97 -1.52
C THR A 322 -2.17 19.28 -0.79
N TRP A 323 -1.08 19.33 -0.02
CA TRP A 323 -0.73 20.52 0.78
C TRP A 323 0.77 20.57 1.09
N PRO A 324 1.38 21.77 1.23
CA PRO A 324 0.83 23.09 0.91
C PRO A 324 0.69 23.37 -0.58
N LEU A 325 -0.21 24.30 -0.89
CA LEU A 325 -0.36 24.93 -2.21
C LEU A 325 -0.11 26.45 -2.08
N PRO A 326 0.50 27.13 -3.08
CA PRO A 326 1.03 26.61 -4.36
C PRO A 326 2.14 25.56 -4.18
N VAL A 327 2.46 24.83 -5.25
CA VAL A 327 3.40 23.70 -5.22
C VAL A 327 4.79 24.17 -4.79
N THR A 328 5.35 23.48 -3.81
CA THR A 328 6.70 23.69 -3.27
C THR A 328 7.39 22.35 -3.03
N THR A 329 8.67 22.38 -2.66
CA THR A 329 9.39 21.19 -2.22
C THR A 329 8.83 20.57 -0.93
N ALA A 330 7.98 21.30 -0.20
CA ALA A 330 7.27 20.81 0.98
C ALA A 330 5.90 20.18 0.64
N THR A 331 5.41 20.31 -0.59
CA THR A 331 4.11 19.77 -1.02
C THR A 331 4.11 18.25 -0.94
N ARG A 332 3.07 17.70 -0.31
CA ARG A 332 2.86 16.27 -0.07
C ARG A 332 1.42 15.89 -0.34
N ILE A 333 1.21 14.60 -0.60
CA ILE A 333 -0.10 13.97 -0.62
C ILE A 333 -0.42 13.55 0.82
N ASN A 334 -1.51 14.04 1.36
CA ASN A 334 -1.97 13.76 2.71
C ASN A 334 -3.13 12.77 2.61
N VAL A 335 -3.09 11.67 3.36
CA VAL A 335 -4.22 10.76 3.55
C VAL A 335 -4.77 10.91 4.96
N THR A 336 -6.08 10.77 5.12
CA THR A 336 -6.78 10.90 6.42
C THR A 336 -7.46 9.59 6.81
N GLY A 337 -8.09 9.54 7.99
CA GLY A 337 -8.88 8.38 8.42
C GLY A 337 -10.05 8.04 7.46
N ASN A 338 -10.49 9.01 6.65
CA ASN A 338 -11.53 8.78 5.64
C ASN A 338 -11.01 8.06 4.39
N PHE A 339 -9.69 7.90 4.22
CA PHE A 339 -9.12 7.17 3.09
C PHE A 339 -9.62 5.73 3.01
N LEU A 340 -9.79 5.07 4.17
CA LEU A 340 -10.30 3.70 4.24
C LEU A 340 -11.78 3.57 3.90
N ARG A 341 -12.55 4.66 3.90
CA ARG A 341 -13.98 4.64 3.50
C ARG A 341 -14.18 4.51 2.00
N ARG A 342 -13.15 4.81 1.21
CA ARG A 342 -13.17 4.66 -0.25
C ARG A 342 -12.97 3.21 -0.65
N SER A 343 -13.57 2.81 -1.76
CA SER A 343 -13.23 1.55 -2.45
C SER A 343 -11.76 1.55 -2.87
N GLU A 344 -11.20 0.37 -3.12
CA GLU A 344 -9.81 0.23 -3.57
C GLU A 344 -9.55 1.06 -4.84
N ASP A 345 -10.40 0.96 -5.86
CA ASP A 345 -10.32 1.77 -7.08
C ASP A 345 -10.34 3.28 -6.78
N ASN A 346 -11.23 3.74 -5.88
CA ASN A 346 -11.34 5.16 -5.55
C ASN A 346 -10.11 5.66 -4.78
N ARG A 347 -9.42 4.79 -4.02
CA ARG A 347 -8.13 5.12 -3.38
C ARG A 347 -7.02 5.24 -4.42
N VAL A 348 -6.99 4.37 -5.43
CA VAL A 348 -6.05 4.45 -6.56
C VAL A 348 -6.25 5.75 -7.34
N LEU A 349 -7.50 6.10 -7.64
CA LEU A 349 -7.84 7.37 -8.27
C LEU A 349 -7.39 8.56 -7.41
N SER A 350 -7.65 8.53 -6.09
CA SER A 350 -7.23 9.60 -5.18
C SER A 350 -5.72 9.83 -5.20
N VAL A 351 -4.88 8.78 -5.15
CA VAL A 351 -3.43 9.00 -5.15
C VAL A 351 -2.92 9.53 -6.50
N ILE A 352 -3.54 9.14 -7.63
CA ILE A 352 -3.20 9.71 -8.95
C ILE A 352 -3.62 11.18 -9.04
N HIS A 353 -4.85 11.48 -8.59
CA HIS A 353 -5.42 12.83 -8.55
C HIS A 353 -4.54 13.79 -7.75
N GLU A 354 -4.21 13.42 -6.50
CA GLU A 354 -3.38 14.24 -5.63
C GLU A 354 -1.93 14.35 -6.13
N ALA A 355 -1.40 13.31 -6.78
CA ALA A 355 -0.09 13.40 -7.40
C ALA A 355 -0.05 14.43 -8.55
N TRP A 356 -1.17 14.67 -9.25
CA TRP A 356 -1.21 15.74 -10.24
C TRP A 356 -1.22 17.13 -9.61
N HIS A 357 -1.96 17.32 -8.51
CA HIS A 357 -1.89 18.56 -7.74
C HIS A 357 -0.48 18.92 -7.29
N ALA A 358 0.36 17.92 -6.99
CA ALA A 358 1.76 18.12 -6.63
C ALA A 358 2.67 18.49 -7.82
N ASN A 359 2.18 18.50 -9.05
CA ASN A 359 2.95 18.80 -10.27
C ASN A 359 2.46 20.04 -11.02
N ASP A 360 1.26 20.54 -10.73
CA ASP A 360 0.64 21.62 -11.50
C ASP A 360 -0.09 22.63 -10.61
N ASP A 361 0.40 23.87 -10.57
CA ASP A 361 -0.19 24.96 -9.80
C ASP A 361 -1.59 25.37 -10.30
N LEU A 362 -1.91 25.08 -11.57
CA LEU A 362 -3.22 25.40 -12.14
C LEU A 362 -4.27 24.36 -11.78
N SER A 363 -3.89 23.16 -11.35
CA SER A 363 -4.80 22.04 -11.09
C SER A 363 -5.80 22.28 -9.97
N ALA A 364 -5.62 23.31 -9.14
CA ALA A 364 -6.51 23.62 -8.01
C ALA A 364 -7.57 24.70 -8.31
N SER A 365 -7.68 25.15 -9.57
CA SER A 365 -8.61 26.22 -9.95
C SER A 365 -10.04 25.72 -10.17
N ARG A 366 -11.02 26.64 -10.20
CA ARG A 366 -12.44 26.30 -10.44
C ARG A 366 -12.73 25.76 -11.85
N THR A 367 -11.85 26.01 -12.82
CA THR A 367 -12.00 25.51 -14.20
C THR A 367 -11.28 24.18 -14.43
N THR A 368 -10.36 23.81 -13.53
CA THR A 368 -9.39 22.72 -13.70
C THR A 368 -9.33 21.77 -12.51
N HIS A 369 -10.22 21.92 -11.52
CA HIS A 369 -10.42 20.95 -10.45
C HIS A 369 -11.90 20.54 -10.45
N ILE A 370 -12.30 19.81 -11.48
CA ILE A 370 -13.70 19.43 -11.68
C ILE A 370 -13.79 17.91 -11.54
N PRO A 371 -14.54 17.39 -10.57
CA PRO A 371 -14.61 15.95 -10.38
C PRO A 371 -15.35 15.27 -11.55
N GLU A 372 -14.93 14.06 -11.88
CA GLU A 372 -15.40 13.26 -13.01
C GLU A 372 -16.89 12.91 -12.96
N TRP A 373 -17.48 12.94 -11.77
CA TRP A 373 -18.90 12.71 -11.53
C TRP A 373 -19.77 13.96 -11.76
N TYR A 374 -19.17 15.15 -11.85
CA TYR A 374 -19.88 16.40 -12.06
C TYR A 374 -20.09 16.66 -13.55
N VAL A 375 -21.05 15.93 -14.13
CA VAL A 375 -21.34 15.91 -15.57
C VAL A 375 -22.74 16.42 -15.91
N THR A 376 -23.03 16.66 -17.19
CA THR A 376 -24.38 17.02 -17.66
C THR A 376 -25.40 15.90 -17.39
N ALA A 377 -26.69 16.25 -17.35
CA ALA A 377 -27.77 15.28 -17.10
C ALA A 377 -27.80 14.11 -18.10
N PRO A 378 -27.59 14.30 -19.43
CA PRO A 378 -27.51 13.18 -20.37
C PRO A 378 -26.37 12.21 -20.06
N VAL A 379 -25.18 12.74 -19.71
CA VAL A 379 -24.02 11.91 -19.37
C VAL A 379 -24.23 11.21 -18.02
N ALA A 380 -24.80 11.88 -17.02
CA ALA A 380 -25.15 11.25 -15.75
C ALA A 380 -26.12 10.07 -15.97
N ALA A 381 -27.15 10.24 -16.80
CA ALA A 381 -28.10 9.18 -17.13
C ALA A 381 -27.44 8.00 -17.85
N LEU A 382 -26.48 8.24 -18.75
CA LEU A 382 -25.74 7.20 -19.45
C LEU A 382 -24.99 6.26 -18.49
N PHE A 383 -24.44 6.81 -17.41
CA PHE A 383 -23.69 6.07 -16.40
C PHE A 383 -24.54 5.66 -15.18
N GLY A 384 -25.85 5.92 -15.19
CA GLY A 384 -26.71 5.64 -14.03
C GLY A 384 -26.35 6.46 -12.79
N MET A 385 -25.68 7.60 -12.96
CA MET A 385 -25.31 8.51 -11.87
C MET A 385 -26.47 9.46 -11.53
N VAL A 386 -26.51 9.91 -10.27
CA VAL A 386 -27.43 10.98 -9.85
C VAL A 386 -26.91 12.31 -10.37
N PHE A 387 -27.71 12.99 -11.20
CA PHE A 387 -27.39 14.33 -11.67
C PHE A 387 -27.23 15.31 -10.50
N GLN A 388 -26.12 16.04 -10.48
CA GLN A 388 -25.83 17.06 -9.49
C GLN A 388 -26.21 18.44 -10.04
N ALA A 389 -26.97 19.20 -9.25
CA ALA A 389 -27.30 20.60 -9.55
C ALA A 389 -26.03 21.46 -9.60
N ASP A 390 -26.13 22.65 -10.20
CA ASP A 390 -24.97 23.52 -10.38
C ASP A 390 -24.32 23.89 -9.04
N ASP A 391 -23.03 23.64 -8.92
CA ASP A 391 -22.24 23.96 -7.73
C ASP A 391 -21.32 25.16 -8.02
N PRO A 392 -21.41 26.26 -7.24
CA PRO A 392 -20.59 27.45 -7.46
C PRO A 392 -19.10 27.23 -7.19
N ARG A 393 -18.66 26.05 -6.74
CA ARG A 393 -17.24 25.69 -6.69
C ARG A 393 -16.68 25.40 -8.08
N TYR A 394 -17.48 24.88 -9.00
CA TYR A 394 -17.03 24.52 -10.35
C TYR A 394 -17.44 25.61 -11.36
N ALA A 395 -16.59 25.86 -12.35
CA ALA A 395 -16.87 26.86 -13.40
C ALA A 395 -17.63 26.26 -14.60
N THR A 396 -17.50 24.95 -14.82
CA THR A 396 -18.18 24.19 -15.86
C THR A 396 -18.42 22.76 -15.36
N ARG A 397 -18.96 21.88 -16.21
CA ARG A 397 -19.09 20.45 -15.95
C ARG A 397 -17.95 19.69 -16.62
N TYR A 398 -17.59 18.55 -16.04
CA TYR A 398 -16.45 17.74 -16.48
C TYR A 398 -16.53 17.40 -17.97
N ASP A 399 -17.70 16.96 -18.46
CA ASP A 399 -17.92 16.63 -19.87
C ASP A 399 -17.97 17.84 -20.82
N LEU A 400 -17.91 19.07 -20.28
CA LEU A 400 -17.92 20.33 -21.02
C LEU A 400 -16.61 21.10 -20.91
N MET A 401 -15.56 20.50 -20.34
CA MET A 401 -14.25 21.15 -20.21
C MET A 401 -13.62 21.37 -21.58
N SER A 402 -12.82 22.43 -21.70
CA SER A 402 -11.94 22.58 -22.86
C SER A 402 -10.76 21.60 -22.75
N THR A 403 -10.13 21.24 -23.87
CA THR A 403 -8.90 20.44 -23.83
C THR A 403 -7.80 21.13 -23.01
N ALA A 404 -7.73 22.46 -23.09
CA ALA A 404 -6.75 23.23 -22.32
C ALA A 404 -6.99 23.10 -20.81
N ASP A 405 -8.23 23.19 -20.35
CA ASP A 405 -8.56 23.00 -18.94
C ASP A 405 -8.38 21.55 -18.48
N ALA A 406 -8.76 20.57 -19.32
CA ALA A 406 -8.62 19.15 -19.01
C ALA A 406 -7.17 18.68 -18.88
N LEU A 407 -6.23 19.33 -19.58
CA LEU A 407 -4.79 19.10 -19.41
C LEU A 407 -4.25 19.52 -18.03
N HIS A 408 -5.00 20.33 -17.29
CA HIS A 408 -4.71 20.73 -15.92
C HIS A 408 -5.58 20.00 -14.89
N ASP A 409 -6.53 19.18 -15.34
CA ASP A 409 -7.50 18.55 -14.45
C ASP A 409 -7.00 17.22 -13.86
N PRO A 410 -6.88 17.10 -12.52
CA PRO A 410 -6.40 15.88 -11.88
C PRO A 410 -7.34 14.69 -12.09
N ALA A 411 -8.66 14.93 -12.18
CA ALA A 411 -9.63 13.86 -12.41
C ALA A 411 -9.51 13.31 -13.84
N ALA A 412 -9.15 14.13 -14.83
CA ALA A 412 -8.80 13.68 -16.18
C ALA A 412 -7.68 12.65 -16.18
N TYR A 413 -6.57 12.87 -15.47
CA TYR A 413 -5.47 11.90 -15.42
C TYR A 413 -5.83 10.62 -14.68
N ALA A 414 -6.50 10.74 -13.53
CA ALA A 414 -6.92 9.59 -12.74
C ALA A 414 -7.89 8.68 -13.52
N THR A 415 -8.93 9.27 -14.11
CA THR A 415 -9.93 8.50 -14.88
C THR A 415 -9.41 8.02 -16.22
N PHE A 416 -8.53 8.76 -16.90
CA PHE A 416 -7.87 8.29 -18.12
C PHE A 416 -7.02 7.04 -17.86
N ALA A 417 -6.20 7.03 -16.81
CA ALA A 417 -5.40 5.87 -16.43
C ALA A 417 -6.27 4.66 -16.10
N ARG A 418 -7.38 4.89 -15.37
CA ARG A 418 -8.38 3.86 -15.07
C ARG A 418 -9.07 3.31 -16.33
N HIS A 419 -9.51 4.18 -17.23
CA HIS A 419 -10.17 3.82 -18.48
C HIS A 419 -9.28 2.87 -19.29
N LEU A 420 -8.00 3.20 -19.43
CA LEU A 420 -7.03 2.35 -20.13
C LEU A 420 -6.72 1.04 -19.40
N ALA A 421 -6.76 1.03 -18.05
CA ALA A 421 -6.52 -0.16 -17.26
C ALA A 421 -7.68 -1.18 -17.37
N PHE A 422 -8.92 -0.70 -17.38
CA PHE A 422 -10.11 -1.55 -17.46
C PHE A 422 -10.67 -1.74 -18.88
N GLY A 423 -10.17 -0.97 -19.85
CA GLY A 423 -10.64 -1.01 -21.24
C GLY A 423 -12.00 -0.36 -21.47
N ALA A 424 -12.52 0.42 -20.50
CA ALA A 424 -13.78 1.17 -20.63
C ALA A 424 -13.86 2.32 -19.61
N ASP A 425 -14.62 3.37 -19.94
CA ASP A 425 -14.97 4.44 -19.00
C ASP A 425 -15.85 3.86 -17.89
N SER A 426 -15.34 3.89 -16.66
CA SER A 426 -15.99 3.39 -15.46
C SER A 426 -15.91 4.45 -14.38
N ARG A 427 -16.63 5.56 -14.56
CA ARG A 427 -16.77 6.57 -13.51
C ARG A 427 -17.47 5.94 -12.32
N ALA A 428 -16.83 5.98 -11.17
CA ALA A 428 -17.44 5.57 -9.91
C ALA A 428 -17.76 6.83 -9.12
N LEU A 429 -18.89 6.83 -8.41
CA LEU A 429 -19.10 7.85 -7.38
C LEU A 429 -18.05 7.65 -6.26
N PRO A 430 -17.60 8.75 -5.62
CA PRO A 430 -16.63 8.71 -4.52
C PRO A 430 -16.98 7.74 -3.39
#